data_AF-A0A9E0X8T5-F1
#
_entry.id   AF-A0A9E0X8T5-F1
#
_cell.length_a   1.000
_cell.length_b   1.000
_cell.length_c   1.000
_cell.angle_alpha   90.00
_cell.angle_beta   90.00
_cell.angle_gamma   90.00
#
_symmetry.space_group_name_H-M   'P 1'
#
loop_
_entity.id
_entity.type
_entity.pdbx_description
1 polymer ?
#
loop_
_entity_poly.entity_id
_entity_poly.type
_entity_poly.pdbx_seq_one_letter_code
_entity_poly.pdbx_strand_id
1 'polypeptide(L)'
;MLHRFDSPDFADSETALVAACPEAATLIQALRGCQHPRSGRLMARLRDCQDPDRMDELRAEIFQLLALSFGRAEAERRLLPLQ
;
A
#
# COMPACT_ATOMS: atom_id res chain seq x y z
N MET A 1 -33.25 7.54 0.84
CA MET A 1 -32.44 6.93 1.90
C MET A 1 -30.98 7.14 1.52
N LEU A 2 -30.33 8.12 2.13
CA LEU A 2 -28.92 8.44 1.86
C LEU A 2 -28.06 7.37 2.56
N HIS A 3 -27.46 6.47 1.78
CA HIS A 3 -26.42 5.56 2.25
C HIS A 3 -25.24 6.42 2.71
N ARG A 4 -25.18 6.66 4.02
CA ARG A 4 -24.00 7.18 4.70
C ARG A 4 -22.93 6.11 4.50
N PHE A 5 -21.99 6.36 3.59
CA PHE A 5 -20.74 5.63 3.57
C PHE A 5 -20.05 5.98 4.89
N ASP A 6 -20.32 5.16 5.90
CA ASP A 6 -19.58 5.11 7.13
C ASP A 6 -18.12 4.92 6.71
N SER A 7 -17.33 5.98 6.87
CA SER A 7 -15.91 5.96 6.59
C SER A 7 -15.32 5.02 7.63
N PRO A 8 -14.87 3.81 7.25
CA PRO A 8 -14.31 2.92 8.24
C PRO A 8 -13.08 3.60 8.82
N ASP A 9 -12.83 3.33 10.09
CA ASP A 9 -11.71 3.80 10.87
C ASP A 9 -10.37 3.47 10.16
N PHE A 10 -9.97 4.33 9.22
CA PHE A 10 -8.76 4.15 8.40
C PHE A 10 -7.49 4.38 9.23
N ALA A 11 -7.61 5.04 10.38
CA ALA A 11 -6.50 5.42 11.23
C ALA A 11 -6.07 4.27 12.16
N ASP A 12 -7.01 3.53 12.76
CA ASP A 12 -6.69 2.46 13.71
C ASP A 12 -6.05 1.25 13.02
N SER A 13 -6.55 0.89 11.83
CA SER A 13 -5.98 -0.20 11.02
C SER A 13 -4.59 0.13 10.45
N GLU A 14 -4.30 1.40 10.16
CA GLU A 14 -2.97 1.81 9.69
C GLU A 14 -1.95 1.67 10.83
N THR A 15 -2.34 2.04 12.06
CA THR A 15 -1.46 1.99 13.24
C THR A 15 -1.17 0.55 13.68
N ALA A 16 -2.17 -0.34 13.62
CA ALA A 16 -1.99 -1.76 13.95
C ALA A 16 -1.07 -2.50 12.94
N LEU A 17 -1.17 -2.16 11.66
CA LEU A 17 -0.31 -2.77 10.63
C LEU A 17 1.14 -2.32 10.71
N VAL A 18 1.36 -1.04 11.06
CA VAL A 18 2.70 -0.46 11.29
C VAL A 18 3.46 -1.22 12.38
N ALA A 19 2.75 -1.72 13.40
CA ALA A 19 3.37 -2.47 14.48
C ALA A 19 3.76 -3.92 14.09
N ALA A 20 3.05 -4.54 13.15
CA ALA A 20 3.24 -5.94 12.77
C ALA A 20 4.25 -6.12 11.62
N CYS A 21 4.20 -5.26 10.60
CA CYS A 21 5.07 -5.34 9.42
C CYS A 21 5.48 -3.94 8.94
N PRO A 22 6.68 -3.44 9.30
CA PRO A 22 7.14 -2.11 8.89
C PRO A 22 7.27 -1.96 7.37
N GLU A 23 7.53 -3.06 6.66
CA GLU A 23 7.58 -3.09 5.20
C GLU A 23 6.20 -2.82 4.57
N ALA A 24 5.16 -3.51 5.05
CA ALA A 24 3.79 -3.33 4.57
C ALA A 24 3.31 -1.89 4.78
N ALA A 25 3.62 -1.29 5.93
CA ALA A 25 3.30 0.11 6.21
C ALA A 25 3.97 1.07 5.22
N THR A 26 5.24 0.84 4.90
CA THR A 26 5.97 1.67 3.94
C THR A 26 5.40 1.52 2.52
N LEU A 27 4.99 0.30 2.13
CA LEU A 27 4.33 0.04 0.86
C LEU A 27 2.96 0.73 0.75
N ILE A 28 2.17 0.74 1.84
CA ILE A 28 0.90 1.50 1.91
C ILE A 28 1.16 3.00 1.74
N GLN A 29 2.17 3.53 2.42
CA GLN A 29 2.54 4.93 2.31
C GLN A 29 3.06 5.30 0.92
N ALA A 30 3.80 4.41 0.25
CA ALA A 30 4.25 4.61 -1.12
C ALA A 30 3.08 4.73 -2.11
N LEU A 31 1.99 3.99 -1.86
CA LEU A 31 0.75 4.06 -2.63
C LEU A 31 -0.11 5.30 -2.32
N ARG A 32 0.23 6.10 -1.30
CA ARG A 32 -0.52 7.31 -0.94
C ARG A 32 -0.51 8.31 -2.11
N GLY A 33 -1.69 8.81 -2.46
CA GLY A 33 -1.90 9.71 -3.61
C GLY A 33 -2.03 9.00 -4.96
N CYS A 34 -1.92 7.67 -5.03
CA CYS A 34 -2.23 6.91 -6.24
C CYS A 34 -3.76 6.75 -6.39
N GLN A 35 -4.33 7.35 -7.44
CA GLN A 35 -5.78 7.31 -7.71
C GLN A 35 -6.24 6.05 -8.46
N HIS A 36 -5.36 5.06 -8.67
CA HIS A 36 -5.73 3.85 -9.39
C HIS A 36 -6.60 2.92 -8.53
N PRO A 37 -7.66 2.30 -9.07
CA PRO A 37 -8.46 1.32 -8.34
C PRO A 37 -7.63 0.09 -7.88
N ARG A 38 -6.50 -0.17 -8.55
CA ARG A 38 -5.53 -1.20 -8.12
C ARG A 38 -4.81 -0.87 -6.82
N SER A 39 -4.56 0.42 -6.52
CA SER A 39 -3.85 0.80 -5.29
C SER A 39 -4.64 0.39 -4.06
N GLY A 40 -5.96 0.63 -4.05
CA GLY A 40 -6.84 0.21 -2.94
C GLY A 40 -6.87 -1.30 -2.74
N ARG A 41 -6.86 -2.10 -3.83
CA ARG A 41 -6.78 -3.57 -3.72
C ARG A 41 -5.43 -4.03 -3.16
N LEU A 42 -4.33 -3.41 -3.59
CA LEU A 42 -2.99 -3.74 -3.10
C LEU A 42 -2.82 -3.38 -1.62
N MET A 43 -3.35 -2.22 -1.19
CA MET A 43 -3.36 -1.85 0.23
C MET A 43 -4.12 -2.85 1.10
N ALA A 44 -5.27 -3.36 0.62
CA ALA A 44 -6.01 -4.39 1.34
C ALA A 44 -5.20 -5.70 1.42
N ARG A 45 -4.60 -6.15 0.30
CA ARG A 45 -3.74 -7.34 0.29
C ARG A 45 -2.54 -7.21 1.23
N LEU A 46 -1.92 -6.04 1.31
CA LEU A 46 -0.82 -5.77 2.23
C LEU A 46 -1.24 -5.87 3.71
N ARG A 47 -2.49 -5.53 4.03
CA ARG A 47 -3.01 -5.64 5.40
C ARG A 47 -3.19 -7.08 5.84
N ASP A 48 -3.59 -7.96 4.92
CA ASP A 48 -3.81 -9.38 5.20
C ASP A 48 -2.54 -10.23 5.02
N CYS A 49 -1.47 -9.67 4.45
CA CYS A 49 -0.25 -10.41 4.12
C CYS A 49 0.71 -10.46 5.32
N GLN A 50 0.86 -11.67 5.88
CA GLN A 50 1.88 -11.99 6.91
C GLN A 50 3.01 -12.85 6.35
N ASP A 51 2.93 -13.21 5.07
CA ASP A 51 3.85 -14.11 4.39
C ASP A 51 4.93 -13.31 3.62
N PRO A 52 6.22 -13.61 3.81
CA PRO A 52 7.32 -12.84 3.22
C PRO A 52 7.43 -13.03 1.70
N ASP A 53 7.24 -14.24 1.17
CA ASP A 53 7.27 -14.49 -0.28
C ASP A 53 6.18 -13.69 -1.01
N ARG A 54 4.97 -13.65 -0.43
CA ARG A 54 3.89 -12.80 -0.95
C ARG A 54 4.15 -11.31 -0.80
N MET A 55 4.95 -10.89 0.18
CA MET A 55 5.31 -9.48 0.38
C MET A 55 6.21 -8.99 -0.76
N ASP A 56 7.18 -9.81 -1.20
CA ASP A 56 8.03 -9.50 -2.36
C ASP A 56 7.22 -9.38 -3.65
N GLU A 57 6.25 -10.28 -3.87
CA GLU A 57 5.32 -10.18 -5.01
C GLU A 57 4.52 -8.87 -4.98
N LEU A 58 3.95 -8.52 -3.83
CA LEU A 58 3.19 -7.29 -3.64
C LEU A 58 4.07 -6.05 -3.84
N ARG A 59 5.31 -6.07 -3.35
CA ARG A 59 6.29 -5.01 -3.58
C ARG A 59 6.56 -4.80 -5.07
N ALA A 60 6.74 -5.88 -5.83
CA ALA A 60 6.94 -5.81 -7.27
C ALA A 60 5.70 -5.26 -8.01
N GLU A 61 4.49 -5.71 -7.63
CA GLU A 61 3.23 -5.20 -8.18
C GLU A 61 3.06 -3.68 -7.91
N ILE A 62 3.40 -3.24 -6.69
CA ILE A 62 3.34 -1.83 -6.28
C ILE A 62 4.36 -1.00 -7.03
N PHE A 63 5.59 -1.49 -7.18
CA PHE A 63 6.60 -0.83 -7.98
C PHE A 63 6.12 -0.60 -9.42
N GLN A 64 5.56 -1.63 -10.06
CA GLN A 64 5.01 -1.51 -11.41
C GLN A 64 3.88 -0.48 -11.47
N LEU A 65 2.97 -0.49 -10.50
CA LEU A 65 1.87 0.47 -10.44
C LEU A 65 2.38 1.91 -10.27
N LEU A 66 3.32 2.13 -9.37
CA LEU A 66 3.94 3.44 -9.16
C LEU A 66 4.72 3.91 -10.38
N ALA A 67 5.46 3.00 -11.03
CA ALA A 67 6.21 3.31 -12.24
C ALA A 67 5.28 3.70 -13.40
N LEU A 68 4.11 3.08 -13.51
CA LEU A 68 3.09 3.44 -14.50
C LEU A 68 2.38 4.76 -14.16
N SER A 69 2.15 5.03 -12.86
CA SER A 69 1.37 6.20 -12.42
C SER A 69 2.21 7.48 -12.36
N PHE A 70 3.45 7.37 -11.88
CA PHE A 70 4.32 8.50 -11.56
C PHE A 70 5.69 8.45 -12.25
N GLY A 71 6.01 7.34 -12.92
CA GLY A 71 7.33 7.10 -13.49
C GLY A 71 8.25 6.29 -12.57
N ARG A 72 9.22 5.62 -13.17
CA ARG A 72 10.15 4.71 -12.47
C ARG A 72 10.95 5.40 -11.36
N ALA A 73 11.47 6.60 -11.60
CA ALA A 73 12.28 7.32 -10.62
C ALA A 73 11.51 7.65 -9.34
N GLU A 74 10.22 8.02 -9.47
CA GLU A 74 9.37 8.30 -8.31
C GLU A 74 8.97 7.01 -7.58
N ALA A 75 8.76 5.91 -8.31
CA ALA A 75 8.55 4.60 -7.70
C ALA A 75 9.75 4.16 -6.86
N GLU A 76 10.98 4.28 -7.39
CA GLU A 76 12.22 3.97 -6.67
C GLU A 76 12.37 4.89 -5.44
N ARG A 77 12.14 6.20 -5.58
CA ARG A 77 12.21 7.15 -4.46
C ARG A 77 11.25 6.81 -3.32
N ARG A 78 10.03 6.34 -3.63
CA ARG A 78 9.03 5.95 -2.63
C ARG A 78 9.31 4.60 -1.98
N LEU A 79 9.99 3.69 -2.68
CA LEU A 79 10.38 2.38 -2.15
C LEU A 79 11.80 2.34 -1.57
N LEU A 80 12.57 3.42 -1.69
CA LEU A 80 13.88 3.58 -1.07
C LEU A 80 13.93 3.25 0.43
N PRO A 81 12.90 3.54 1.26
CA PRO A 81 12.94 3.17 2.68
C PRO A 81 12.82 1.66 2.95
N LEU A 82 12.61 0.85 1.91
CA LEU A 82 12.54 -0.62 1.95
C LEU A 82 13.81 -1.31 1.43
N GLN A 83 14.90 -0.56 1.23
CA GLN A 83 16.20 -1.08 0.84
C GLN A 83 17.12 -1.28 2.04
#